data_AF-A0A428H8B6-F1
#
_entry.id   AF-A0A428H8B6-F1
#
_cell.length_a   1.000
_cell.length_b   1.000
_cell.length_c   1.000
_cell.angle_alpha   90.00
_cell.angle_beta   90.00
_cell.angle_gamma   90.00
#
_symmetry.space_group_name_H-M   'P 1'
#
loop_
_entity.id
_entity.type
_entity.pdbx_description
1 polymer ?
#
loop_
_entity_poly.entity_id
_entity_poly.type
_entity_poly.pdbx_seq_one_letter_code
_entity_poly.pdbx_strand_id
1 'polypeptide(L)'
;MKQLLQELTSVYSKLNSHYNEHLINPEKISDVCDELREDFQEDFDNLARGLATMKNLDLESITSTNNQAYLSGMYDIYTSLLNIENYIADLREIHIHISKKIREINGEIVDEDVIGREARK
;
A
#
# COMPACT_ATOMS: atom_id res chain seq x y z
N MET A 1 -2.00 -8.96 -8.42
CA MET A 1 -2.29 -7.76 -7.60
C MET A 1 -1.43 -6.58 -8.02
N LYS A 2 -0.09 -6.71 -8.06
CA LYS A 2 0.84 -5.68 -8.57
C LYS A 2 0.35 -4.94 -9.83
N GLN A 3 0.04 -5.69 -10.89
CA GLN A 3 -0.46 -5.11 -12.14
C GLN A 3 -1.75 -4.28 -11.95
N LEU A 4 -2.71 -4.75 -11.16
CA LEU A 4 -3.95 -4.02 -10.89
C LEU A 4 -3.68 -2.70 -10.15
N LEU A 5 -2.71 -2.69 -9.22
CA LEU A 5 -2.33 -1.48 -8.50
C LEU A 5 -1.58 -0.49 -9.41
N GLN A 6 -0.76 -0.97 -10.35
CA GLN A 6 -0.12 -0.12 -11.36
C GLN A 6 -1.13 0.42 -12.39
N GLU A 7 -2.13 -0.37 -12.76
CA GLU A 7 -3.26 0.11 -13.58
C GLU A 7 -4.05 1.19 -12.82
N LEU A 8 -4.21 1.05 -11.50
CA LEU A 8 -4.85 2.05 -10.66
C LEU A 8 -4.07 3.38 -10.62
N THR A 9 -2.74 3.35 -10.46
CA THR A 9 -1.93 4.58 -10.55
C THR A 9 -2.03 5.21 -11.93
N SER A 10 -2.05 4.40 -13.01
CA SER A 10 -2.27 4.91 -14.36
C SER A 10 -3.63 5.59 -14.54
N VAL A 11 -4.70 5.06 -13.93
CA VAL A 11 -6.03 5.70 -13.94
C VAL A 11 -5.98 7.04 -13.21
N TYR A 12 -5.32 7.12 -12.06
CA TYR A 12 -5.16 8.37 -11.31
C TYR A 12 -4.34 9.41 -12.09
N SER A 13 -3.24 9.02 -12.72
CA SER A 13 -2.47 9.91 -13.58
C SER A 13 -3.32 10.45 -14.73
N LYS A 14 -4.07 9.58 -15.42
CA LYS A 14 -4.94 9.98 -16.53
C LYS A 14 -6.05 10.95 -16.08
N LEU A 15 -6.66 10.70 -14.92
CA LEU A 15 -7.63 11.61 -14.33
C LEU A 15 -6.97 12.95 -13.99
N ASN A 16 -5.82 12.95 -13.34
CA ASN A 16 -5.13 14.19 -12.98
C ASN A 16 -4.76 15.01 -14.23
N SER A 17 -4.22 14.39 -15.27
CA SER A 17 -3.92 15.05 -16.55
C SER A 17 -5.17 15.61 -17.23
N HIS A 18 -6.33 14.95 -17.14
CA HIS A 18 -7.58 15.47 -17.70
C HIS A 18 -7.99 16.81 -17.07
N TYR A 19 -7.67 17.03 -15.80
CA TYR A 19 -7.89 18.27 -15.06
C TYR A 19 -6.65 19.16 -15.02
N ASN A 20 -5.74 19.05 -16.01
CA ASN A 20 -4.50 19.83 -16.10
C ASN A 20 -3.66 19.77 -14.81
N GLU A 21 -3.58 18.60 -14.16
CA GLU A 21 -2.79 18.35 -12.95
C GLU A 21 -3.26 19.09 -11.68
N HIS A 22 -4.51 19.58 -11.67
CA HIS A 22 -5.07 20.29 -10.52
C HIS A 22 -5.72 19.38 -9.47
N LEU A 23 -5.78 18.05 -9.68
CA LEU A 23 -6.39 17.14 -8.69
C LEU A 23 -5.42 16.80 -7.56
N ILE A 24 -4.15 16.54 -7.85
CA ILE A 24 -3.12 16.17 -6.88
C ILE A 24 -1.74 16.46 -7.47
N ASN A 25 -0.70 16.64 -6.63
CA ASN A 25 0.68 16.70 -7.13
C ASN A 25 0.99 15.40 -7.92
N PRO A 26 1.38 15.49 -9.21
CA PRO A 26 1.74 14.32 -10.02
C PRO A 26 2.82 13.42 -9.40
N GLU A 27 3.77 14.01 -8.66
CA GLU A 27 4.84 13.26 -7.98
C GLU A 27 4.26 12.22 -7.02
N LYS A 28 3.21 12.55 -6.26
CA LYS A 28 2.56 11.59 -5.34
C LYS A 28 2.07 10.32 -6.04
N ILE A 29 1.61 10.42 -7.29
CA ILE A 29 1.15 9.25 -8.05
C ILE A 29 2.37 8.50 -8.63
N SER A 30 3.39 9.24 -9.08
CA SER A 30 4.62 8.65 -9.62
C SER A 30 5.37 7.86 -8.56
N ASP A 31 5.55 8.42 -7.36
CA ASP A 31 6.29 7.79 -6.26
C ASP A 31 5.68 6.42 -5.92
N VAL A 32 4.37 6.36 -5.70
CA VAL A 32 3.66 5.10 -5.44
C VAL A 32 3.75 4.14 -6.63
N CYS A 33 3.73 4.65 -7.88
CA CYS A 33 3.88 3.80 -9.06
C CYS A 33 5.28 3.18 -9.17
N ASP A 34 6.31 3.95 -8.80
CA ASP A 34 7.71 3.52 -8.81
C ASP A 34 7.95 2.48 -7.70
N GLU A 35 7.47 2.73 -6.48
CA GLU A 35 7.48 1.77 -5.36
C GLU A 35 6.76 0.46 -5.73
N LEU A 36 5.58 0.54 -6.35
CA LEU A 36 4.87 -0.65 -6.83
C LEU A 36 5.65 -1.42 -7.90
N ARG A 37 6.42 -0.71 -8.74
CA ARG A 37 7.24 -1.32 -9.78
C ARG A 37 8.47 -2.00 -9.21
N GLU A 38 9.12 -1.39 -8.23
CA GLU A 38 10.43 -1.78 -7.71
C GLU A 38 10.29 -2.77 -6.56
N ASP A 39 9.48 -2.46 -5.55
CA ASP A 39 9.57 -3.12 -4.24
C ASP A 39 8.40 -4.08 -3.96
N PHE A 40 7.20 -3.76 -4.47
CA PHE A 40 5.98 -4.51 -4.10
C PHE A 40 6.07 -6.03 -4.31
N GLN A 41 6.73 -6.50 -5.38
CA GLN A 41 6.86 -7.95 -5.60
C GLN A 41 7.81 -8.57 -4.57
N GLU A 42 8.91 -7.87 -4.25
CA GLU A 42 9.88 -8.33 -3.25
C GLU A 42 9.22 -8.46 -1.88
N ASP A 43 8.32 -7.56 -1.50
CA ASP A 43 7.57 -7.69 -0.24
C ASP A 43 6.67 -8.92 -0.20
N PHE A 44 6.01 -9.29 -1.29
CA PHE A 44 5.24 -10.54 -1.34
C PHE A 44 6.14 -11.77 -1.28
N ASP A 45 7.30 -11.71 -1.92
CA ASP A 45 8.28 -12.81 -1.91
C ASP A 45 8.90 -12.96 -0.50
N ASN A 46 9.17 -11.86 0.18
CA ASN A 46 9.63 -11.80 1.56
C ASN A 46 8.57 -12.34 2.53
N LEU A 47 7.30 -11.98 2.36
CA LEU A 47 6.19 -12.56 3.11
C LEU A 47 6.11 -14.09 2.92
N ALA A 48 6.19 -14.56 1.68
CA ALA A 48 6.16 -15.99 1.37
C ALA A 48 7.35 -16.73 2.00
N ARG A 49 8.54 -16.13 1.95
CA ARG A 49 9.76 -16.66 2.58
C ARG A 49 9.64 -16.72 4.10
N GLY A 50 9.13 -15.67 4.74
CA GLY A 50 8.87 -15.64 6.17
C GLY A 50 7.87 -16.73 6.60
N LEU A 51 6.76 -16.89 5.86
CA LEU A 51 5.78 -17.95 6.09
C LEU A 51 6.39 -19.35 5.93
N ALA A 52 7.22 -19.56 4.89
CA ALA A 52 7.89 -20.84 4.68
C ALA A 52 8.86 -21.17 5.82
N THR A 53 9.64 -20.19 6.28
CA THR A 53 10.53 -20.33 7.45
C THR A 53 9.73 -20.75 8.68
N MET A 54 8.65 -20.03 8.99
CA MET A 54 7.82 -20.31 10.16
C MET A 54 7.09 -21.66 10.08
N LYS A 55 6.66 -22.08 8.89
CA LYS A 55 5.99 -23.38 8.68
C LYS A 55 6.93 -24.57 8.91
N ASN A 56 8.21 -24.41 8.57
CA ASN A 56 9.22 -25.47 8.69
C ASN A 56 9.96 -25.42 10.04
N LEU A 57 9.68 -24.42 10.86
CA LEU A 57 10.29 -24.27 12.17
C LEU A 57 9.73 -25.31 13.14
N ASP A 58 10.61 -26.09 13.76
CA ASP A 58 10.24 -26.91 14.90
C ASP A 58 9.95 -25.99 16.10
N LEU A 59 8.67 -25.86 16.45
CA LEU A 59 8.25 -24.96 17.52
C LEU A 59 8.77 -25.41 18.90
N GLU A 60 9.03 -26.71 19.07
CA GLU A 60 9.61 -27.23 20.33
C GLU A 60 11.08 -26.79 20.49
N SER A 61 11.76 -26.42 19.40
CA SER A 61 13.13 -25.89 19.42
C SER A 61 13.23 -24.41 19.83
N ILE A 62 12.10 -23.72 19.99
CA ILE A 62 12.06 -22.31 20.41
C ILE A 62 12.15 -22.25 21.94
N THR A 63 13.35 -22.53 22.46
CA THR A 63 13.65 -22.43 23.89
C THR A 63 14.03 -21.03 24.34
N SER A 64 14.25 -20.11 23.38
CA SER A 64 14.43 -18.68 23.62
C SER A 64 13.98 -17.86 22.42
N THR A 65 13.67 -16.58 22.66
CA THR A 65 13.33 -15.61 21.62
C THR A 65 14.53 -15.25 20.71
N ASN A 66 15.75 -15.68 21.03
CA ASN A 66 16.94 -15.46 20.21
C ASN A 66 17.14 -16.53 19.12
N ASN A 67 16.17 -17.43 18.94
CA ASN A 67 16.19 -18.39 17.84
C ASN A 67 16.17 -17.61 16.50
N GLN A 68 17.26 -17.73 15.73
CA GLN A 68 17.47 -16.94 14.51
C GLN A 68 16.43 -17.23 13.43
N ALA A 69 16.01 -18.49 13.27
CA ALA A 69 15.00 -18.87 12.29
C ALA A 69 13.63 -18.30 12.68
N TYR A 70 13.27 -18.34 13.97
CA TYR A 70 12.09 -17.68 14.49
C TYR A 70 12.12 -16.17 14.23
N LEU A 71 13.21 -15.50 14.61
CA LEU A 71 13.33 -14.05 14.47
C LEU A 71 13.29 -13.61 13.00
N SER A 72 14.03 -14.29 12.13
CA SER A 72 14.02 -13.98 10.69
C SER A 72 12.62 -14.17 10.12
N GLY A 73 11.99 -15.32 10.36
CA GLY A 73 10.65 -15.60 9.83
C GLY A 73 9.60 -14.60 10.29
N MET A 74 9.60 -14.25 11.58
CA MET A 74 8.68 -13.24 12.13
C MET A 74 8.97 -11.84 11.60
N TYR A 75 10.25 -11.47 11.47
CA TYR A 75 10.64 -10.17 10.94
C TYR A 75 10.23 -9.99 9.49
N ASP A 76 10.50 -10.99 8.64
CA ASP A 76 10.11 -10.99 7.23
C ASP A 76 8.59 -10.86 7.06
N ILE A 77 7.81 -11.58 7.86
CA ILE A 77 6.35 -11.47 7.84
C ILE A 77 5.92 -10.06 8.23
N TYR A 78 6.44 -9.54 9.34
CA TYR A 78 6.04 -8.25 9.87
C TYR A 78 6.36 -7.10 8.90
N THR A 79 7.59 -7.01 8.40
CA THR A 79 8.00 -5.92 7.52
C THR A 79 7.25 -5.94 6.20
N SER A 80 7.07 -7.12 5.60
CA SER A 80 6.30 -7.25 4.37
C SER A 80 4.83 -6.88 4.54
N LEU A 81 4.19 -7.28 5.65
CA LEU A 81 2.81 -6.87 5.93
C LEU A 81 2.69 -5.35 6.08
N LEU A 82 3.63 -4.72 6.81
CA LEU A 82 3.67 -3.28 6.99
C LEU A 82 3.83 -2.54 5.65
N ASN A 83 4.76 -2.98 4.79
CA ASN A 83 4.98 -2.35 3.49
C ASN A 83 3.75 -2.50 2.57
N ILE A 84 3.15 -3.70 2.54
CA ILE A 84 1.91 -3.94 1.78
C ILE A 84 0.78 -3.03 2.27
N GLU A 85 0.63 -2.85 3.59
CA GLU A 85 -0.33 -1.91 4.17
C GLU A 85 -0.09 -0.47 3.68
N ASN A 86 1.17 -0.01 3.69
CA ASN A 86 1.54 1.33 3.27
C ASN A 86 1.15 1.61 1.82
N TYR A 87 1.49 0.71 0.87
CA TYR A 87 1.10 0.89 -0.53
C TYR A 87 -0.42 1.03 -0.72
N ILE A 88 -1.20 0.22 0.00
CA ILE A 88 -2.66 0.29 -0.06
C ILE A 88 -3.19 1.56 0.61
N ALA A 89 -2.57 2.01 1.69
CA ALA A 89 -2.92 3.26 2.37
C ALA A 89 -2.67 4.47 1.47
N ASP A 90 -1.54 4.53 0.76
CA ASP A 90 -1.19 5.63 -0.13
C ASP A 90 -2.13 5.68 -1.34
N LEU A 91 -2.41 4.53 -1.96
CA LEU A 91 -3.40 4.45 -3.04
C LEU A 91 -4.80 4.89 -2.58
N ARG A 92 -5.18 4.59 -1.34
CA ARG A 92 -6.45 5.04 -0.75
C ARG A 92 -6.43 6.55 -0.50
N GLU A 93 -5.33 7.12 -0.02
CA GLU A 93 -5.19 8.58 0.15
C GLU A 93 -5.35 9.28 -1.20
N ILE A 94 -4.63 8.82 -2.23
CA ILE A 94 -4.72 9.37 -3.59
C ILE A 94 -6.17 9.30 -4.10
N HIS A 95 -6.84 8.16 -3.91
CA HIS A 95 -8.24 7.98 -4.29
C HIS A 95 -9.15 9.02 -3.65
N ILE A 96 -9.05 9.16 -2.33
CA ILE A 96 -9.86 10.10 -1.52
C ILE A 96 -9.61 11.53 -2.01
N HIS A 97 -8.35 11.89 -2.22
CA HIS A 97 -7.97 13.24 -2.62
C HIS A 97 -8.50 13.60 -4.02
N ILE A 98 -8.28 12.71 -5.01
CA ILE A 98 -8.82 12.88 -6.37
C ILE A 98 -10.34 13.01 -6.35
N SER A 99 -11.03 12.12 -5.62
CA SER A 99 -12.49 12.14 -5.50
C SER A 99 -12.99 13.45 -4.90
N LYS A 100 -12.36 13.93 -3.81
CA LYS A 100 -12.68 15.23 -3.19
C LYS A 100 -12.51 16.39 -4.18
N LYS A 101 -11.36 16.46 -4.86
CA LYS A 101 -11.07 17.55 -5.80
C LYS A 101 -12.01 17.60 -7.00
N ILE A 102 -12.39 16.45 -7.56
CA ILE A 102 -13.37 16.41 -8.66
C ILE A 102 -14.72 16.98 -8.20
N ARG A 103 -15.20 16.60 -7.01
CA ARG A 103 -16.46 17.10 -6.44
C ARG A 103 -16.41 18.60 -6.18
N GLU A 104 -15.31 19.09 -5.61
CA GLU A 104 -15.08 20.53 -5.39
C GLU A 104 -15.14 21.31 -6.71
N ILE A 105 -14.48 20.81 -7.76
CA ILE A 105 -14.49 21.43 -9.10
C ILE A 105 -15.91 21.44 -9.70
N ASN A 106 -16.69 20.38 -9.47
CA ASN A 106 -18.07 20.28 -9.95
C ASN A 106 -19.10 21.04 -9.11
N GLY A 107 -18.69 21.66 -7.99
CA GLY A 107 -19.61 22.32 -7.05
C GLY A 107 -20.54 21.37 -6.30
N GLU A 108 -20.15 20.10 -6.17
CA GLU A 108 -20.91 19.09 -5.42
C GLU A 108 -20.66 19.23 -3.92
N ILE A 109 -21.70 18.99 -3.09
CA ILE A 109 -21.54 18.90 -1.64
C ILE A 109 -20.69 17.67 -1.33
N VAL A 110 -19.55 17.90 -0.69
CA VAL A 110 -18.63 16.86 -0.26
C VAL A 110 -19.20 16.24 1.02
N ASP A 111 -19.89 15.11 0.89
CA ASP A 111 -20.34 14.33 2.04
C ASP A 111 -19.12 13.73 2.76
N GLU A 112 -18.82 14.21 3.97
CA GLU A 112 -17.68 13.72 4.75
C GLU A 112 -17.77 12.21 5.03
N ASP A 113 -18.96 11.60 5.06
CA ASP A 113 -19.14 10.17 5.30
C ASP A 113 -18.69 9.29 4.11
N VAL A 114 -18.68 9.83 2.89
CA VAL A 114 -18.21 9.12 1.68
C VAL A 114 -16.68 9.03 1.62
N ILE A 115 -15.99 9.88 2.39
CA ILE A 115 -14.55 10.16 2.21
C ILE A 115 -13.79 10.34 3.54
N GLY A 116 -14.45 10.02 4.66
CA GLY A 116 -14.00 10.38 6.00
C GLY A 116 -14.58 9.46 7.07
N ARG A 117 -14.34 8.14 6.96
CA ARG A 117 -13.91 7.45 8.19
C ARG A 117 -12.43 7.75 8.31
N GLU A 118 -12.08 8.75 9.11
CA GLU A 118 -10.70 8.90 9.58
C GLU A 118 -10.20 7.50 9.97
N ALA A 119 -9.05 7.10 9.41
CA ALA A 119 -8.42 5.85 9.76
C ALA A 119 -8.37 5.80 11.29
N ARG A 120 -9.10 4.84 11.88
CA ARG A 120 -9.08 4.66 13.34
C ARG A 120 -7.62 4.44 13.72
N LYS A 121 -7.07 5.41 14.47
CA LYS A 121 -5.74 5.34 15.08
C LYS A 121 -5.58 4.08 15.90
#